data_AF-A0A2X2J8S6-F1
#
_entry.id   AF-A0A2X2J8S6-F1
#
_cell.length_a   1.000
_cell.length_b   1.000
_cell.length_c   1.000
_cell.angle_alpha   90.00
_cell.angle_beta   90.00
_cell.angle_gamma   90.00
#
_symmetry.space_group_name_H-M   'P 1'
#
loop_
_entity.id
_entity.type
_entity.pdbx_description
1 polymer ?
#
loop_
_entity_poly.entity_id
_entity_poly.type
_entity_poly.pdbx_seq_one_letter_code
_entity_poly.pdbx_strand_id
1 'polypeptide(L)'
;MAEKQLGNDQDDPPKKKLEIKPRNYFGSYYIGPNNPKDERGEDNYDPNPLSLLDFFALIHDRKYDKVDAKGPTDALLNTKTLDADIELTLRSLGYSSLMNSMNNYESGKGALVGAAFLGISISKTLQKGVDKAFNGIFQPASNKNKVKEQK
;
A
#
# COMPACT_ATOMS: atom_id res chain seq x y z
N MET A 1 5.62 65.53 -8.36
CA MET A 1 5.40 64.39 -7.45
C MET A 1 5.01 63.21 -8.31
N ALA A 2 5.84 62.17 -8.34
CA ALA A 2 5.67 61.01 -9.20
C ALA A 2 4.81 59.95 -8.50
N GLU A 3 3.70 59.55 -9.12
CA GLU A 3 2.93 58.37 -8.76
C GLU A 3 3.74 57.12 -9.12
N LYS A 4 4.05 56.30 -8.12
CA LYS A 4 4.53 54.94 -8.32
C LYS A 4 3.32 54.01 -8.28
N GLN A 5 2.93 53.51 -9.45
CA GLN A 5 2.13 52.30 -9.57
C GLN A 5 3.02 51.09 -9.22
N LEU A 6 2.61 50.32 -8.22
CA LEU A 6 3.16 49.03 -7.81
C LEU A 6 1.95 48.23 -7.31
N GLY A 7 1.59 47.06 -7.79
CA GLY A 7 2.07 46.23 -8.88
C GLY A 7 0.97 45.18 -9.06
N ASN A 8 0.74 44.74 -10.29
CA ASN A 8 -0.24 43.71 -10.61
C ASN A 8 0.13 42.43 -9.84
N ASP A 9 -0.71 42.05 -8.87
CA ASP A 9 -0.76 40.69 -8.36
C ASP A 9 -1.09 39.81 -9.55
N GLN A 10 -0.07 39.12 -10.05
CA GLN A 10 -0.19 38.21 -11.17
C GLN A 10 -1.28 37.20 -10.83
N ASP A 11 -2.29 37.16 -11.69
CA ASP A 11 -3.25 36.08 -11.85
C ASP A 11 -2.47 34.77 -12.04
N ASP A 12 -2.09 34.13 -10.93
CA ASP A 12 -1.77 32.71 -10.95
C ASP A 12 -3.06 32.04 -11.46
N PRO A 13 -3.05 31.38 -12.63
CA PRO A 13 -4.23 30.69 -13.12
C PRO A 13 -4.62 29.70 -12.02
N PRO A 14 -5.93 29.59 -11.69
CA PRO A 14 -6.36 28.70 -10.62
C PRO A 14 -5.79 27.33 -10.94
N LYS A 15 -4.83 26.86 -10.13
CA LYS A 15 -4.24 25.53 -10.26
C LYS A 15 -5.43 24.59 -10.33
N LYS A 16 -5.74 24.11 -11.53
CA LYS A 16 -6.88 23.27 -11.81
C LYS A 16 -6.72 22.11 -10.85
N LYS A 17 -7.50 22.09 -9.77
CA LYS A 17 -7.49 20.97 -8.81
C LYS A 17 -7.69 19.76 -9.70
N LEU A 18 -6.63 18.97 -9.88
CA LEU A 18 -6.70 17.74 -10.64
C LEU A 18 -7.70 16.90 -9.86
N GLU A 19 -8.94 16.88 -10.35
CA GLU A 19 -9.98 16.03 -9.82
C GLU A 19 -9.61 14.61 -10.26
N ILE A 20 -8.73 14.00 -9.49
CA ILE A 20 -8.32 12.63 -9.70
C ILE A 20 -9.55 11.81 -9.32
N LYS A 21 -10.23 11.20 -10.29
CA LYS A 21 -11.30 10.26 -9.99
C LYS A 21 -10.69 8.96 -9.45
N PRO A 22 -11.28 8.33 -8.42
CA PRO A 22 -10.83 7.02 -7.97
C PRO A 22 -10.97 6.02 -9.12
N ARG A 23 -9.87 5.32 -9.42
CA ARG A 23 -9.72 4.38 -10.55
C ARG A 23 -9.30 2.98 -10.11
N ASN A 24 -9.28 2.75 -8.80
CA ASN A 24 -8.85 1.51 -8.20
C ASN A 24 -10.04 0.74 -7.60
N TYR A 25 -9.79 -0.46 -7.08
CA TYR A 25 -10.83 -1.31 -6.52
C TYR A 25 -11.58 -0.59 -5.40
N PHE A 26 -12.87 -0.91 -5.26
CA PHE A 26 -13.76 -0.34 -4.23
C PHE A 26 -13.90 1.20 -4.26
N GLY A 27 -13.55 1.85 -5.38
CA GLY A 27 -13.64 3.30 -5.53
C GLY A 27 -12.59 4.05 -4.69
N SER A 28 -11.45 3.41 -4.45
CA SER A 28 -10.29 3.97 -3.74
C SER A 28 -9.26 4.54 -4.73
N TYR A 29 -8.35 5.38 -4.25
CA TYR A 29 -7.14 5.75 -4.98
C TYR A 29 -6.06 4.68 -4.87
N TYR A 30 -5.94 4.03 -3.72
CA TYR A 30 -4.79 3.21 -3.35
C TYR A 30 -5.09 1.71 -3.20
N ILE A 31 -6.36 1.27 -3.28
CA ILE A 31 -6.69 -0.16 -3.22
C ILE A 31 -6.66 -0.75 -4.63
N GLY A 32 -5.52 -1.26 -5.07
CA GLY A 32 -5.36 -1.96 -6.34
C GLY A 32 -4.17 -1.45 -7.16
N PRO A 33 -3.99 -1.95 -8.39
CA PRO A 33 -2.77 -1.71 -9.16
C PRO A 33 -2.64 -0.31 -9.76
N ASN A 34 -3.69 0.51 -9.75
CA ASN A 34 -3.78 1.77 -10.50
C ASN A 34 -3.70 2.99 -9.58
N ASN A 35 -2.59 3.10 -8.84
CA ASN A 35 -2.31 4.26 -8.00
C ASN A 35 -2.16 5.54 -8.84
N PRO A 36 -2.38 6.73 -8.25
CA PRO A 36 -2.12 7.99 -8.95
C PRO A 36 -0.67 8.02 -9.44
N LYS A 37 -0.44 8.58 -10.63
CA LYS A 37 0.90 8.65 -11.23
C LYS A 37 1.38 10.10 -11.35
N ASP A 38 2.68 10.32 -11.26
CA ASP A 38 3.31 11.62 -11.54
C ASP A 38 3.48 11.85 -13.06
N GLU A 39 4.11 12.97 -13.44
CA GLU A 39 4.39 13.31 -14.85
C GLU A 39 5.35 12.32 -15.53
N ARG A 40 6.06 11.49 -14.76
CA ARG A 40 7.01 10.48 -15.23
C ARG A 40 6.37 9.08 -15.31
N GLY A 41 5.14 8.92 -14.83
CA GLY A 41 4.43 7.64 -14.80
C GLY A 41 4.73 6.79 -13.56
N GLU A 42 5.44 7.34 -12.58
CA GLU A 42 5.75 6.68 -11.30
C GLU A 42 4.61 6.89 -10.29
N ASP A 43 4.49 5.99 -9.31
CA ASP A 43 3.46 6.11 -8.27
C ASP A 43 3.61 7.42 -7.49
N ASN A 44 2.50 8.15 -7.39
CA ASN A 44 2.38 9.43 -6.72
C ASN A 44 1.40 9.33 -5.55
N TYR A 45 1.91 9.59 -4.35
CA TYR A 45 1.14 9.58 -3.09
C TYR A 45 0.79 10.98 -2.57
N ASP A 46 0.90 12.01 -3.42
CA ASP A 46 0.49 13.39 -3.11
C ASP A 46 -1.02 13.56 -2.93
N PRO A 47 -1.91 12.84 -3.66
CA PRO A 47 -3.34 12.99 -3.46
C PRO A 47 -3.78 12.57 -2.06
N ASN A 48 -4.53 13.44 -1.37
CA ASN A 48 -5.07 13.12 -0.06
C ASN A 48 -6.03 11.91 -0.15
N PRO A 49 -5.94 10.94 0.78
CA PRO A 49 -6.87 9.83 0.85
C PRO A 49 -8.32 10.31 1.02
N LEU A 50 -9.27 9.65 0.34
CA LEU A 50 -10.70 10.01 0.40
C LEU A 50 -11.40 9.47 1.64
N SER A 51 -10.86 8.39 2.22
CA SER A 51 -11.41 7.74 3.40
C SER A 51 -10.30 7.16 4.26
N LEU A 52 -10.65 6.73 5.47
CA LEU A 52 -9.71 6.06 6.35
C LEU A 52 -9.21 4.73 5.75
N LEU A 53 -10.07 4.03 5.00
CA LEU A 53 -9.69 2.81 4.29
C LEU A 53 -8.68 3.10 3.18
N ASP A 54 -8.87 4.21 2.46
CA ASP A 54 -7.94 4.70 1.43
C ASP A 54 -6.58 5.09 2.04
N PHE A 55 -6.58 5.66 3.25
CA PHE A 55 -5.36 5.95 4.00
C PHE A 55 -4.62 4.67 4.43
N PHE A 56 -5.34 3.62 4.83
CA PHE A 56 -4.72 2.34 5.13
C PHE A 56 -4.10 1.68 3.90
N ALA A 57 -4.76 1.80 2.75
CA ALA A 57 -4.24 1.33 1.48
C ALA A 57 -2.99 2.11 1.04
N LEU A 58 -2.95 3.43 1.22
CA LEU A 58 -1.74 4.23 0.99
C LEU A 58 -0.56 3.75 1.85
N ILE A 59 -0.80 3.42 3.12
CA ILE A 59 0.26 2.87 4.00
C ILE A 59 0.74 1.50 3.48
N HIS A 60 -0.20 0.67 3.01
CA HIS A 60 0.09 -0.65 2.44
C HIS A 60 0.97 -0.54 1.19
N ASP A 61 0.60 0.31 0.23
CA ASP A 61 1.38 0.55 -0.99
C ASP A 61 2.80 1.03 -0.69
N ARG A 62 2.95 2.03 0.20
CA ARG A 62 4.28 2.52 0.61
C ARG A 62 5.15 1.45 1.25
N LYS A 63 4.57 0.39 1.82
CA LYS A 63 5.33 -0.75 2.36
C LYS A 63 5.71 -1.74 1.27
N TYR A 64 4.88 -1.90 0.23
CA TYR A 64 5.22 -2.66 -0.97
C TYR A 64 6.42 -2.03 -1.70
N ASP A 65 6.42 -0.70 -1.85
CA ASP A 65 7.54 0.02 -2.48
C ASP A 65 8.86 -0.20 -1.76
N LYS A 66 8.85 -0.22 -0.42
CA LYS A 66 10.06 -0.44 0.40
C LYS A 66 10.73 -1.78 0.14
N VAL A 67 9.99 -2.75 -0.41
CA VAL A 67 10.52 -4.07 -0.76
C VAL A 67 10.51 -4.33 -2.26
N ASP A 68 10.31 -3.26 -3.06
CA ASP A 68 10.20 -3.27 -4.53
C ASP A 68 9.21 -4.32 -5.06
N ALA A 69 8.10 -4.51 -4.34
CA ALA A 69 7.05 -5.46 -4.71
C ALA A 69 6.06 -4.82 -5.68
N LYS A 70 5.87 -5.42 -6.86
CA LYS A 70 5.01 -4.88 -7.92
C LYS A 70 4.08 -5.92 -8.53
N GLY A 71 2.82 -5.55 -8.68
CA GLY A 71 1.83 -6.34 -9.39
C GLY A 71 1.34 -7.59 -8.64
N PRO A 72 0.49 -8.39 -9.30
CA PRO A 72 -0.25 -9.47 -8.65
C PRO A 72 0.64 -10.63 -8.18
N THR A 73 1.76 -10.89 -8.87
CA THR A 73 2.69 -11.97 -8.49
C THR A 73 3.35 -11.67 -7.15
N ASP A 74 3.89 -10.47 -6.96
CA ASP A 74 4.45 -10.07 -5.68
C ASP A 74 3.37 -9.97 -4.59
N ALA A 75 2.18 -9.48 -4.96
CA ALA A 75 1.05 -9.43 -4.06
C ALA A 75 0.60 -10.82 -3.55
N LEU A 76 0.92 -11.92 -4.24
CA LEU A 76 0.57 -13.27 -3.81
C LEU A 76 1.75 -14.09 -3.25
N LEU A 77 2.96 -13.91 -3.78
CA LEU A 77 4.09 -14.80 -3.52
C LEU A 77 5.25 -14.14 -2.77
N ASN A 78 5.33 -12.80 -2.74
CA ASN A 78 6.45 -12.12 -2.10
C ASN A 78 6.24 -12.04 -0.58
N THR A 79 6.82 -12.98 0.16
CA THR A 79 6.67 -13.07 1.62
C THR A 79 7.23 -11.87 2.39
N LYS A 80 8.01 -10.98 1.75
CA LYS A 80 8.48 -9.72 2.36
C LYS A 80 7.36 -8.69 2.55
N THR A 81 6.28 -8.82 1.78
CA THR A 81 5.09 -7.94 1.88
C THR A 81 4.09 -8.38 2.94
N LEU A 82 4.31 -9.54 3.59
CA LEU A 82 3.38 -10.14 4.55
C LEU A 82 2.98 -9.19 5.68
N ASP A 83 3.93 -8.44 6.25
CA ASP A 83 3.64 -7.52 7.35
C ASP A 83 2.74 -6.35 6.90
N ALA A 84 2.84 -5.93 5.63
CA ALA A 84 1.96 -4.93 5.05
C ALA A 84 0.54 -5.47 4.88
N ASP A 85 0.40 -6.70 4.37
CA ASP A 85 -0.91 -7.34 4.17
C ASP A 85 -1.64 -7.57 5.49
N ILE A 86 -0.94 -8.08 6.51
CA ILE A 86 -1.51 -8.29 7.85
C ILE A 86 -2.00 -6.97 8.43
N GLU A 87 -1.21 -5.90 8.31
CA GLU A 87 -1.62 -4.60 8.82
C GLU A 87 -2.85 -4.05 8.09
N LEU A 88 -2.92 -4.16 6.77
CA LEU A 88 -4.09 -3.74 6.00
C LEU A 88 -5.32 -4.57 6.41
N THR A 89 -5.18 -5.88 6.59
CA THR A 89 -6.25 -6.75 7.09
C THR A 89 -6.77 -6.28 8.44
N LEU A 90 -5.88 -6.14 9.43
CA LEU A 90 -6.27 -5.78 10.80
C LEU A 90 -6.93 -4.40 10.86
N ARG A 91 -6.38 -3.42 10.15
CA ARG A 91 -6.95 -2.06 10.08
C ARG A 91 -8.29 -2.02 9.37
N SER A 92 -8.45 -2.76 8.28
CA SER A 92 -9.70 -2.79 7.49
C SER A 92 -10.84 -3.50 8.23
N LEU A 93 -10.54 -4.64 8.88
CA LEU A 93 -11.51 -5.36 9.71
C LEU A 93 -11.86 -4.57 10.98
N GLY A 94 -10.85 -3.98 11.64
CA GLY A 94 -11.07 -3.10 12.79
C GLY A 94 -11.95 -1.90 12.43
N TYR A 95 -11.68 -1.26 11.28
CA TYR A 95 -12.52 -0.18 10.76
C TYR A 95 -13.94 -0.62 10.46
N SER A 96 -14.13 -1.77 9.81
CA SER A 96 -15.46 -2.34 9.56
C SER A 96 -16.23 -2.59 10.87
N SER A 97 -15.56 -3.17 11.87
CA SER A 97 -16.16 -3.43 13.19
C SER A 97 -16.57 -2.14 13.90
N LEU A 98 -15.72 -1.11 13.88
CA LEU A 98 -16.00 0.20 14.49
C LEU A 98 -17.12 0.95 13.74
N MET A 99 -17.18 0.84 12.42
CA MET A 99 -18.11 1.58 11.56
C MET A 99 -19.44 0.86 11.30
N ASN A 100 -19.61 -0.37 11.81
CA ASN A 100 -20.82 -1.18 11.67
C ASN A 100 -22.10 -0.48 12.19
N SER A 101 -21.94 0.58 13.00
CA SER A 101 -23.05 1.39 13.53
C SER A 101 -23.34 2.69 12.75
N MET A 102 -22.46 3.14 11.84
CA MET A 102 -22.52 4.52 11.31
C MET A 102 -22.57 4.62 9.78
N ASN A 103 -22.05 3.64 9.03
CA ASN A 103 -22.06 3.67 7.56
C ASN A 103 -21.91 2.26 6.95
N ASN A 104 -23.02 1.69 6.48
CA ASN A 104 -23.07 0.33 5.94
C ASN A 104 -22.19 0.12 4.70
N TYR A 105 -22.00 1.17 3.88
CA TYR A 105 -21.25 1.05 2.64
C TYR A 105 -19.73 1.02 2.88
N GLU A 106 -19.21 1.97 3.67
CA GLU A 106 -17.79 2.02 4.00
C GLU A 106 -17.38 0.89 4.95
N SER A 107 -18.26 0.49 5.88
CA SER A 107 -18.03 -0.71 6.70
C SER A 107 -17.98 -1.98 5.85
N GLY A 108 -18.90 -2.12 4.88
CA GLY A 108 -18.90 -3.25 3.95
C GLY A 108 -17.62 -3.32 3.09
N LYS A 109 -17.12 -2.18 2.61
CA LYS A 109 -15.81 -2.13 1.92
C LYS A 109 -14.66 -2.58 2.82
N GLY A 110 -14.61 -2.08 4.06
CA GLY A 110 -13.59 -2.47 5.04
C GLY A 110 -13.59 -3.97 5.30
N ALA A 111 -14.77 -4.58 5.43
CA ALA A 111 -14.91 -6.03 5.58
C ALA A 111 -14.38 -6.79 4.36
N LEU A 112 -14.76 -6.38 3.15
CA LEU A 112 -14.34 -7.03 1.90
C LEU A 112 -12.83 -6.93 1.70
N VAL A 113 -12.24 -5.75 1.88
CA VAL A 113 -10.79 -5.55 1.77
C VAL A 113 -10.06 -6.37 2.84
N GLY A 114 -10.54 -6.31 4.09
CA GLY A 114 -9.94 -7.07 5.18
C GLY A 114 -9.96 -8.57 4.94
N ALA A 115 -11.08 -9.12 4.47
CA ALA A 115 -11.22 -10.54 4.16
C ALA A 115 -10.34 -10.98 2.98
N ALA A 116 -10.25 -10.17 1.92
CA ALA A 116 -9.41 -10.47 0.77
C ALA A 116 -7.92 -10.58 1.17
N PHE A 117 -7.41 -9.59 1.92
CA PHE A 117 -6.02 -9.59 2.36
C PHE A 117 -5.74 -10.61 3.48
N LEU A 118 -6.76 -11.04 4.24
CA LEU A 118 -6.61 -12.12 5.21
C LEU A 118 -6.25 -13.43 4.50
N GLY A 119 -6.94 -13.75 3.40
CA GLY A 119 -6.63 -14.92 2.58
C GLY A 119 -5.19 -14.89 2.05
N ILE A 120 -4.78 -13.75 1.50
CA ILE A 120 -3.41 -13.52 1.01
C ILE A 120 -2.38 -13.72 2.13
N SER A 121 -2.62 -13.14 3.31
CA SER A 121 -1.73 -13.21 4.46
C SER A 121 -1.56 -14.65 4.96
N ILE A 122 -2.65 -15.44 5.01
CA ILE A 122 -2.59 -16.86 5.39
C ILE A 122 -1.77 -17.65 4.38
N SER A 123 -2.01 -17.48 3.08
CA SER A 123 -1.24 -18.15 2.03
C SER A 123 0.26 -17.85 2.12
N LYS A 124 0.64 -16.57 2.30
CA LYS A 124 2.05 -16.16 2.46
C LYS A 124 2.67 -16.69 3.76
N THR A 125 1.91 -16.78 4.84
CA THR A 125 2.39 -17.36 6.11
C THR A 125 2.71 -18.85 5.94
N LEU A 126 1.86 -19.60 5.24
CA LEU A 126 2.11 -21.01 4.92
C LEU A 126 3.34 -21.16 4.03
N GLN A 127 3.47 -20.36 2.98
CA GLN A 127 4.66 -20.35 2.10
C GLN A 127 5.94 -20.11 2.89
N LYS A 128 5.98 -19.05 3.72
CA LYS A 128 7.15 -18.74 4.57
C LYS A 128 7.51 -19.87 5.53
N GLY A 129 6.51 -20.58 6.05
CA GLY A 129 6.70 -21.77 6.88
C GLY A 129 7.31 -22.94 6.12
N VAL A 130 6.79 -23.24 4.91
CA VAL A 130 7.32 -24.27 4.00
C VAL A 130 8.76 -23.94 3.60
N ASP A 131 9.05 -22.71 3.20
CA ASP A 131 10.40 -22.27 2.82
C ASP A 131 11.38 -22.43 3.98
N LYS A 132 10.98 -22.09 5.21
CA LYS A 132 11.81 -22.25 6.40
C LYS A 132 12.08 -23.73 6.70
N ALA A 133 11.07 -24.60 6.54
CA ALA A 133 11.23 -26.03 6.75
C ALA A 133 12.16 -26.66 5.69
N PHE A 134 11.93 -26.37 4.40
CA PHE A 134 12.78 -26.85 3.31
C PHE A 134 14.22 -26.35 3.44
N ASN A 135 14.43 -25.05 3.65
CA ASN A 135 15.77 -24.51 3.83
C ASN A 135 16.44 -25.00 5.12
N GLY A 136 15.67 -25.31 6.17
CA GLY A 136 16.20 -25.88 7.40
C GLY A 136 16.63 -27.35 7.27
N ILE A 137 15.92 -28.13 6.46
CA ILE A 137 16.18 -29.57 6.25
C ILE A 137 17.21 -29.81 5.15
N PHE A 138 17.18 -29.03 4.07
CA PHE A 138 17.97 -29.28 2.86
C PHE A 138 19.12 -28.30 2.63
N GLN A 139 19.41 -27.36 3.53
CA GLN A 139 20.65 -26.57 3.40
C GLN A 139 21.87 -27.49 3.55
N PRO A 140 22.69 -27.64 2.49
CA PRO A 140 23.91 -28.43 2.59
C PRO A 140 24.84 -27.80 3.62
N ALA A 141 25.40 -28.63 4.50
CA ALA A 141 26.27 -28.22 5.60
C ALA A 141 27.52 -27.41 5.17
N SER A 142 27.84 -27.35 3.88
CA SER A 142 29.03 -26.66 3.36
C SER A 142 29.02 -25.14 3.50
N ASN A 143 27.88 -24.51 3.80
CA ASN A 143 27.80 -23.05 3.95
C ASN A 143 27.97 -22.55 5.41
N LYS A 144 27.98 -23.45 6.39
CA LYS A 144 28.17 -23.08 7.82
C LYS A 144 29.62 -22.78 8.20
N ASN A 145 30.60 -23.19 7.39
CA ASN A 145 32.03 -23.03 7.70
C ASN A 145 32.67 -21.77 7.12
N LYS A 146 32.10 -21.13 6.09
CA LYS A 146 32.70 -19.90 5.49
C LYS A 146 32.61 -18.65 6.38
N VAL A 147 31.75 -18.64 7.40
CA VAL A 147 31.59 -17.49 8.31
C VAL A 147 32.64 -17.48 9.44
N LYS A 148 33.34 -18.59 9.68
CA LYS A 148 34.33 -18.70 10.76
C LYS A 148 35.77 -18.35 10.37
N GLU A 149 36.07 -18.15 9.09
CA GLU A 149 37.44 -17.85 8.62
C GLU A 149 37.68 -16.36 8.27
N GLN A 150 36.74 -15.47 8.59
CA GLN A 150 36.89 -14.02 8.37
C GLN A 150 36.87 -13.18 9.66
N LYS A 151 37.29 -13.76 10.79
CA LYS A 151 37.54 -13.03 12.03
C LYS A 151 39.00 -13.14 12.46
#